data_AF-A0A914HGT9-F1
#
_entry.id   AF-A0A914HGT9-F1
#
_cell.length_a   1.000
_cell.length_b   1.000
_cell.length_c   1.000
_cell.angle_alpha   90.00
_cell.angle_beta   90.00
_cell.angle_gamma   90.00
#
_symmetry.space_group_name_H-M   'P 1'
#
loop_
_entity.id
_entity.type
_entity.pdbx_description
1 polymer ?
#
loop_
_entity_poly.entity_id
_entity_poly.type
_entity_poly.pdbx_seq_one_letter_code
_entity_poly.pdbx_strand_id
1 'polypeptide(L)'
;MQQIGKELFYSSATYAALTAITIGTIALLYYVLKGRGGGQGTATGGKGIQFNCKYLNVMFFKVCQNLSGKSLHFEKLALNLQNSRLWSFATSLSQKRRLKGPKTLEDPDVKYSLKLIGCEHISHDTRLFRFALPSEKHILGLPIGQHIYVSAKIDGKLVIRPYTPVSSDDDQGFVEFVIKVYFRGVNVRFPEGGKMSQHLESLKIGDQLDFRGPNGLIIYEGNGHFLIRPEKKSAPVPRHFNEIGLIAGGTGITPMLQLIKDILKNSPEDSTKISLLFANQTEEDILLRNELDNLSVQFADQFSVWYTVDRAPGPNWKYSEGFINVEMIAAHLPTNKIGSAVFMCGPPPMVNFACLPALQKLNVPVENCFVF
;
A
#
# COMPACT_ATOMS: atom_id res chain seq x y z
N MET A 1 -16.06 -55.57 9.03
CA MET A 1 -16.77 -54.59 9.89
C MET A 1 -16.10 -54.31 11.23
N GLN A 2 -15.24 -55.17 11.80
CA GLN A 2 -14.55 -54.87 13.08
C GLN A 2 -13.36 -53.91 13.00
N GLN A 3 -12.82 -53.64 11.80
CA GLN A 3 -11.67 -52.74 11.61
C GLN A 3 -12.08 -51.26 11.43
N ILE A 4 -13.25 -51.02 10.83
CA ILE A 4 -13.82 -49.68 10.62
C ILE A 4 -14.29 -49.07 11.96
N GLY A 5 -14.75 -49.90 12.91
CA GLY A 5 -15.15 -49.45 14.24
C GLY A 5 -14.01 -48.94 15.12
N LYS A 6 -12.76 -49.39 14.91
CA LYS A 6 -11.59 -48.91 15.68
C LYS A 6 -11.08 -47.56 15.20
N GLU A 7 -11.13 -47.26 13.89
CA GLU A 7 -10.73 -45.94 13.37
C GLU A 7 -11.74 -44.83 13.69
N LEU A 8 -13.04 -45.15 13.71
CA LEU A 8 -14.09 -44.21 14.14
C LEU A 8 -14.03 -43.89 15.65
N PHE A 9 -13.62 -44.85 16.49
CA PHE A 9 -13.45 -44.61 17.93
C PHE A 9 -12.18 -43.81 18.27
N TYR A 10 -11.09 -43.99 17.52
CA TYR A 10 -9.87 -43.19 17.70
C TYR A 10 -10.05 -41.73 17.26
N SER A 11 -10.91 -41.49 16.25
CA SER A 11 -11.29 -40.16 15.74
C SER A 11 -12.11 -39.34 16.75
N SER A 12 -13.07 -39.94 17.46
CA SER A 12 -13.93 -39.21 18.41
C SER A 12 -13.19 -38.79 19.69
N ALA A 13 -12.25 -39.61 20.18
CA ALA A 13 -11.44 -39.30 21.35
C ALA A 13 -10.41 -38.19 21.06
N THR A 14 -9.80 -38.19 19.87
CA THR A 14 -8.91 -37.08 19.43
C THR A 14 -9.70 -35.81 19.15
N TYR A 15 -10.90 -35.92 18.58
CA TYR A 15 -11.82 -34.78 18.39
C TYR A 15 -12.24 -34.15 19.71
N ALA A 16 -12.60 -34.97 20.71
CA ALA A 16 -12.93 -34.50 22.05
C ALA A 16 -11.73 -33.84 22.75
N ALA A 17 -10.53 -34.40 22.62
CA ALA A 17 -9.32 -33.85 23.20
C ALA A 17 -8.92 -32.50 22.56
N LEU A 18 -8.95 -32.38 21.23
CA LEU A 18 -8.65 -31.13 20.51
C LEU A 18 -9.70 -30.04 20.78
N THR A 19 -10.98 -30.42 20.86
CA THR A 19 -12.06 -29.50 21.22
C THR A 19 -11.92 -29.03 22.67
N ALA A 20 -11.57 -29.92 23.61
CA ALA A 20 -11.31 -29.57 25.01
C ALA A 20 -10.09 -28.66 25.16
N ILE A 21 -9.01 -28.89 24.40
CA ILE A 21 -7.82 -28.02 24.39
C ILE A 21 -8.18 -26.64 23.80
N THR A 22 -8.96 -26.59 22.74
CA THR A 22 -9.37 -25.34 22.09
C THR A 22 -10.28 -24.52 22.99
N ILE A 23 -11.31 -25.14 23.58
CA ILE A 23 -12.21 -24.50 24.56
C ILE A 23 -11.42 -24.07 25.80
N GLY A 24 -10.50 -24.90 26.31
CA GLY A 24 -9.64 -24.57 27.44
C GLY A 24 -8.72 -23.38 27.16
N THR A 25 -8.18 -23.29 25.95
CA THR A 25 -7.31 -22.17 25.52
C THR A 25 -8.12 -20.88 25.36
N ILE A 26 -9.33 -20.96 24.80
CA ILE A 26 -10.25 -19.81 24.68
C ILE A 26 -10.75 -19.35 26.06
N ALA A 27 -11.08 -20.28 26.96
CA ALA A 27 -11.50 -19.96 28.33
C ALA A 27 -10.37 -19.33 29.14
N LEU A 28 -9.13 -19.79 28.97
CA LEU A 28 -7.95 -19.22 29.62
C LEU A 28 -7.64 -17.81 29.07
N LEU A 29 -7.72 -17.61 27.76
CA LEU A 29 -7.63 -16.29 27.12
C LEU A 29 -8.71 -15.34 27.62
N TYR A 30 -9.96 -15.80 27.70
CA TYR A 30 -11.07 -15.02 28.22
C TYR A 30 -10.87 -14.64 29.70
N TYR A 31 -10.39 -15.56 30.54
CA TYR A 31 -10.12 -15.31 31.96
C TYR A 31 -8.96 -14.31 32.17
N VAL A 32 -7.88 -14.43 31.39
CA VAL A 32 -6.74 -13.50 31.41
C VAL A 32 -7.16 -12.09 30.93
N LEU A 33 -8.06 -12.00 29.94
CA LEU A 33 -8.54 -10.73 29.41
C LEU A 33 -9.58 -10.06 30.32
N LYS A 34 -10.47 -10.82 30.98
CA LYS A 34 -11.45 -10.28 31.94
C LYS A 34 -10.83 -9.86 33.28
N GLY A 35 -9.66 -10.42 33.64
CA GLY A 35 -8.92 -10.07 34.85
C GLY A 35 -8.19 -8.72 34.83
N ARG A 36 -8.21 -7.99 33.70
CA ARG A 36 -7.64 -6.63 33.57
C ARG A 36 -8.74 -5.56 33.46
N GLY A 37 -9.68 -5.58 34.40
CA GLY A 37 -10.48 -4.40 34.72
C GLY A 37 -9.81 -3.63 35.86
N GLY A 38 -9.24 -2.46 35.54
CA GLY A 38 -8.94 -1.35 36.47
C GLY A 38 -8.08 -1.64 37.71
N GLY A 39 -6.86 -1.10 37.73
CA GLY A 39 -6.11 -0.83 38.96
C GLY A 39 -4.71 -1.45 39.02
N GLN A 40 -3.72 -0.61 39.32
CA GLN A 40 -2.40 -1.07 39.74
C GLN A 40 -2.55 -1.86 41.05
N GLY A 41 -2.10 -3.11 41.07
CA GLY A 41 -2.09 -3.93 42.28
C GLY A 41 -1.43 -5.28 42.06
N THR A 42 -0.34 -5.52 42.75
CA THR A 42 0.34 -6.82 42.86
C THR A 42 -0.51 -7.77 43.71
N ALA A 43 -0.80 -8.97 43.20
CA ALA A 43 -1.36 -10.06 44.00
C ALA A 43 -0.51 -11.33 43.82
N THR A 44 0.19 -11.69 44.89
CA THR A 44 0.86 -12.98 45.09
C THR A 44 -0.11 -13.97 45.74
N GLY A 45 -0.18 -15.19 45.22
CA GLY A 45 -0.81 -16.31 45.92
C GLY A 45 -0.99 -17.57 45.07
N GLY A 46 -0.18 -18.61 45.37
CA GLY A 46 -0.53 -20.02 45.14
C GLY A 46 -0.02 -20.67 43.84
N LYS A 47 1.16 -21.30 43.92
CA LYS A 47 1.79 -22.19 42.91
C LYS A 47 2.00 -21.56 41.53
N GLY A 48 3.12 -20.85 41.40
CA GLY A 48 3.56 -20.23 40.16
C GLY A 48 3.82 -21.26 39.05
N ILE A 49 2.97 -21.21 38.02
CA ILE A 49 3.36 -21.58 36.66
C ILE A 49 3.54 -20.26 35.92
N GLN A 50 4.78 -19.82 35.74
CA GLN A 50 5.09 -18.75 34.78
C GLN A 50 4.84 -19.29 33.37
N PHE A 51 3.66 -19.01 32.80
CA PHE A 51 3.42 -19.27 31.39
C PHE A 51 4.17 -18.23 30.55
N ASN A 52 5.28 -18.67 29.97
CA ASN A 52 6.06 -17.88 29.04
C ASN A 52 5.27 -17.77 27.72
N CYS A 53 4.67 -16.60 27.46
CA CYS A 53 3.82 -16.31 26.28
C CYS A 53 4.48 -16.64 24.93
N LYS A 54 5.82 -16.78 24.86
CA LYS A 54 6.51 -17.26 23.65
C LYS A 54 6.05 -18.64 23.19
N TYR A 55 5.70 -19.54 24.11
CA TYR A 55 5.34 -20.92 23.75
C TYR A 55 3.89 -21.06 23.30
N LEU A 56 2.98 -20.18 23.73
CA LEU A 56 1.59 -20.19 23.27
C LEU A 56 1.50 -19.84 21.78
N ASN A 57 2.27 -18.84 21.31
CA ASN A 57 2.28 -18.47 19.90
C ASN A 57 2.87 -19.59 19.01
N VAL A 58 3.92 -20.26 19.47
CA VAL A 58 4.53 -21.38 18.73
C VAL A 58 3.59 -22.59 18.68
N MET A 59 2.91 -22.91 19.78
CA MET A 59 1.89 -23.96 19.83
C MET A 59 0.73 -23.66 18.87
N PHE A 60 0.22 -22.43 18.89
CA PHE A 60 -0.90 -22.01 18.03
C PHE A 60 -0.54 -22.03 16.54
N PHE A 61 0.68 -21.60 16.21
CA PHE A 61 1.20 -21.63 14.84
C PHE A 61 1.36 -23.07 14.31
N LYS A 62 1.85 -23.99 15.13
CA LYS A 62 1.98 -25.41 14.78
C LYS A 62 0.64 -26.13 14.64
N VAL A 63 -0.36 -25.74 15.43
CA VAL A 63 -1.74 -26.22 15.27
C VAL A 63 -2.32 -25.73 13.95
N CYS A 64 -2.16 -24.44 13.60
CA CYS A 64 -2.67 -23.91 12.33
C CYS A 64 -1.98 -24.54 11.10
N GLN A 65 -0.67 -24.79 11.15
CA GLN A 65 0.06 -25.50 10.08
C GLN A 65 -0.37 -26.97 9.93
N ASN A 66 -0.72 -27.65 11.03
CA ASN A 66 -1.23 -29.02 10.98
C ASN A 66 -2.69 -29.12 10.50
N LEU A 67 -3.43 -28.01 10.53
CA LEU A 67 -4.80 -27.90 10.03
C LEU A 67 -4.84 -27.49 8.54
N SER A 68 -3.83 -26.78 8.03
CA SER A 68 -3.70 -26.52 6.59
C SER A 68 -3.36 -27.81 5.85
N GLY A 69 -4.24 -28.25 4.95
CA GLY A 69 -4.07 -29.48 4.15
C GLY A 69 -4.91 -30.68 4.60
N LYS A 70 -5.84 -30.54 5.56
CA LYS A 70 -6.79 -31.60 5.92
C LYS A 70 -8.22 -31.08 5.83
N SER A 71 -8.99 -31.51 4.82
CA SER A 71 -10.44 -31.24 4.64
C SER A 71 -10.85 -29.75 4.52
N LEU A 72 -11.81 -29.48 3.64
CA LEU A 72 -12.34 -28.15 3.31
C LEU A 72 -12.86 -27.36 4.54
N HIS A 73 -13.21 -28.07 5.62
CA HIS A 73 -13.75 -27.45 6.85
C HIS A 73 -12.65 -26.80 7.71
N PHE A 74 -11.44 -27.36 7.72
CA PHE A 74 -10.33 -26.83 8.52
C PHE A 74 -9.62 -25.65 7.84
N GLU A 75 -9.59 -25.59 6.51
CA GLU A 75 -9.12 -24.39 5.77
C GLU A 75 -9.99 -23.16 6.08
N LYS A 76 -11.32 -23.32 6.14
CA LYS A 76 -12.23 -22.25 6.54
C LYS A 76 -12.01 -21.80 7.98
N LEU A 77 -11.71 -22.72 8.89
CA LEU A 77 -11.41 -22.38 10.29
C LEU A 77 -10.07 -21.63 10.40
N ALA A 78 -9.05 -22.04 9.66
CA ALA A 78 -7.74 -21.38 9.60
C ALA A 78 -7.83 -19.96 8.99
N LEU A 79 -8.58 -19.80 7.90
CA LEU A 79 -8.89 -18.50 7.29
C LEU A 79 -9.65 -17.58 8.25
N ASN A 80 -10.66 -18.10 8.97
CA ASN A 80 -11.41 -17.33 9.95
C ASN A 80 -10.56 -16.91 11.16
N LEU A 81 -9.58 -17.73 11.56
CA LEU A 81 -8.64 -17.38 12.63
C LEU A 81 -7.61 -16.33 12.18
N GLN A 82 -7.11 -16.42 10.94
CA GLN A 82 -6.24 -15.39 10.32
C GLN A 82 -6.97 -14.05 10.16
N ASN A 83 -8.27 -14.07 9.87
CA ASN A 83 -9.11 -12.88 9.74
C ASN A 83 -9.73 -12.41 11.07
N SER A 84 -9.42 -13.05 12.19
CA SER A 84 -9.98 -12.69 13.50
C SER A 84 -9.23 -11.51 14.11
N ARG A 85 -9.95 -10.64 14.86
CA ARG A 85 -9.36 -9.52 15.63
C ARG A 85 -8.26 -9.95 16.61
N LEU A 86 -8.22 -11.24 16.99
CA LEU A 86 -7.17 -11.82 17.84
C LEU A 86 -5.83 -11.97 17.11
N TRP A 87 -5.84 -12.22 15.79
CA TRP A 87 -4.63 -12.21 14.96
C TRP A 87 -4.04 -10.79 14.85
N SER A 88 -4.90 -9.79 14.68
CA SER A 88 -4.55 -8.36 14.70
C SER A 88 -3.93 -7.95 16.05
N PHE A 89 -4.47 -8.45 17.17
CA PHE A 89 -3.92 -8.16 18.51
C PHE A 89 -2.59 -8.87 18.81
N ALA A 90 -2.43 -10.11 18.35
CA ALA A 90 -1.16 -10.84 18.50
C ALA A 90 -0.02 -10.22 17.67
N THR A 91 -0.36 -9.57 16.56
CA THR A 91 0.59 -8.78 15.76
C THR A 91 0.89 -7.42 16.37
N SER A 92 -0.06 -6.78 17.08
CA SER A 92 0.13 -5.49 17.75
C SER A 92 1.04 -5.56 19.00
N LEU A 93 1.04 -6.67 19.75
CA LEU A 93 1.92 -6.86 20.92
C LEU A 93 3.38 -7.19 20.58
N SER A 94 3.65 -7.55 19.33
CA SER A 94 4.99 -7.50 18.77
C SER A 94 5.20 -6.07 18.26
N GLN A 95 5.76 -5.22 19.11
CA GLN A 95 6.39 -3.97 18.69
C GLN A 95 7.45 -4.35 17.62
N LYS A 96 7.04 -4.41 16.35
CA LYS A 96 7.86 -4.84 15.22
C LYS A 96 9.00 -3.82 15.11
N ARG A 97 10.13 -4.12 15.74
CA ARG A 97 11.40 -3.61 15.25
C ARG A 97 11.50 -4.10 13.80
N ARG A 98 11.14 -3.23 12.84
CA ARG A 98 11.40 -3.44 11.42
C ARG A 98 12.86 -3.90 11.36
N LEU A 99 13.09 -5.15 10.98
CA LEU A 99 14.43 -5.61 10.61
C LEU A 99 14.75 -4.86 9.32
N LYS A 100 15.24 -3.62 9.45
CA LYS A 100 15.60 -2.80 8.31
C LYS A 100 16.86 -3.42 7.73
N GLY A 101 16.72 -3.98 6.54
CA GLY A 101 17.86 -4.34 5.71
C GLY A 101 18.76 -3.14 5.45
N PRO A 102 19.99 -3.36 4.97
CA PRO A 102 20.81 -2.26 4.46
C PRO A 102 20.04 -1.47 3.38
N LYS A 103 20.20 -0.15 3.38
CA LYS A 103 19.50 0.73 2.43
C LYS A 103 20.30 0.83 1.15
N THR A 104 19.61 0.81 0.02
CA THR A 104 20.25 1.02 -1.27
C THR A 104 20.54 2.51 -1.50
N LEU A 105 19.55 3.37 -1.23
CA LEU A 105 19.63 4.82 -1.39
C LEU A 105 20.18 5.47 -0.12
N GLU A 106 21.50 5.47 0.02
CA GLU A 106 22.20 6.08 1.17
C GLU A 106 22.43 7.59 0.97
N ASP A 107 22.75 8.00 -0.26
CA ASP A 107 23.01 9.39 -0.63
C ASP A 107 22.11 9.81 -1.81
N PRO A 108 21.30 10.87 -1.67
CA PRO A 108 20.37 11.32 -2.70
C PRO A 108 21.03 11.91 -3.95
N ASP A 109 22.33 12.17 -3.94
CA ASP A 109 23.10 12.67 -5.07
C ASP A 109 23.88 11.56 -5.81
N VAL A 110 24.06 10.38 -5.18
CA VAL A 110 24.73 9.22 -5.76
C VAL A 110 23.79 8.44 -6.69
N LYS A 111 24.36 7.90 -7.76
CA LYS A 111 23.67 7.00 -8.69
C LYS A 111 23.97 5.55 -8.35
N TYR A 112 22.91 4.76 -8.28
CA TYR A 112 22.93 3.34 -8.02
C TYR A 112 22.45 2.60 -9.28
N SER A 113 23.35 1.86 -9.91
CA SER A 113 23.03 1.09 -11.11
C SER A 113 22.35 -0.22 -10.72
N LEU A 114 21.05 -0.35 -11.02
CA LEU A 114 20.25 -1.52 -10.64
C LEU A 114 19.91 -2.36 -11.87
N LYS A 115 19.93 -3.68 -11.70
CA LYS A 115 19.73 -4.66 -12.77
C LYS A 115 18.25 -4.99 -12.94
N LEU A 116 17.73 -4.91 -14.17
CA LEU A 116 16.40 -5.39 -14.49
C LEU A 116 16.36 -6.93 -14.37
N ILE A 117 15.49 -7.45 -13.52
CA ILE A 117 15.35 -8.90 -13.26
C ILE A 117 13.98 -9.45 -13.63
N GLY A 118 12.99 -8.59 -13.86
CA GLY A 118 11.67 -9.00 -14.32
C GLY A 118 10.94 -7.87 -15.04
N CYS A 119 10.13 -8.25 -16.04
CA CYS A 119 9.23 -7.36 -16.73
C CYS A 119 7.94 -8.12 -17.04
N GLU A 120 6.82 -7.71 -16.42
CA GLU A 120 5.50 -8.30 -16.64
C GLU A 120 4.63 -7.35 -17.50
N HIS A 121 3.89 -7.93 -18.43
CA HIS A 121 2.92 -7.18 -19.25
C HIS A 121 1.59 -7.11 -18.53
N ILE A 122 1.23 -5.91 -18.05
CA ILE A 122 -0.03 -5.67 -17.33
C ILE A 122 -1.16 -5.36 -18.32
N SER A 123 -0.86 -4.56 -19.34
CA SER A 123 -1.80 -4.21 -20.42
C SER A 123 -1.06 -3.98 -21.73
N HIS A 124 -1.76 -3.54 -22.78
CA HIS A 124 -1.16 -3.22 -24.07
C HIS A 124 -0.01 -2.20 -23.96
N ASP A 125 -0.12 -1.24 -23.05
CA ASP A 125 0.86 -0.18 -22.85
C ASP A 125 1.38 -0.04 -21.42
N THR A 126 1.10 -0.97 -20.52
CA THR A 126 1.59 -0.92 -19.15
C THR A 126 2.45 -2.13 -18.82
N ARG A 127 3.55 -1.90 -18.11
CA ARG A 127 4.47 -2.93 -17.62
C ARG A 127 4.69 -2.80 -16.13
N LEU A 128 4.99 -3.91 -15.48
CA LEU A 128 5.60 -3.95 -14.16
C LEU A 128 7.09 -4.31 -14.34
N PHE A 129 7.97 -3.36 -14.05
CA PHE A 129 9.42 -3.55 -14.09
C PHE A 129 9.95 -3.83 -12.69
N ARG A 130 10.72 -4.91 -12.53
CA ARG A 130 11.37 -5.28 -11.28
C ARG A 130 12.89 -5.20 -11.41
N PHE A 131 13.51 -4.40 -10.56
CA PHE A 131 14.97 -4.25 -10.49
C PHE A 131 15.51 -4.87 -9.21
N ALA A 132 16.65 -5.57 -9.31
CA ALA A 132 17.35 -6.11 -8.15
C ALA A 132 18.04 -5.01 -7.35
N LEU A 133 17.91 -5.08 -6.03
CA LEU A 133 18.72 -4.29 -5.09
C LEU A 133 20.09 -4.97 -4.89
N PRO A 134 21.07 -4.32 -4.22
CA PRO A 134 22.44 -4.85 -4.11
C PRO A 134 22.55 -6.22 -3.44
N SER A 135 21.58 -6.61 -2.62
CA SER A 135 21.44 -7.99 -2.14
C SER A 135 19.99 -8.30 -1.77
N GLU A 136 19.65 -9.58 -1.61
CA GLU A 136 18.32 -10.06 -1.20
C GLU A 136 17.83 -9.49 0.14
N LYS A 137 18.75 -8.95 0.96
CA LYS A 137 18.42 -8.32 2.25
C LYS A 137 18.25 -6.82 2.15
N HIS A 138 18.66 -6.19 1.06
CA HIS A 138 18.54 -4.74 0.91
C HIS A 138 17.08 -4.31 0.81
N ILE A 139 16.80 -3.13 1.33
CA ILE A 139 15.60 -2.36 1.02
C ILE A 139 16.00 -1.18 0.13
N LEU A 140 15.03 -0.55 -0.53
CA LEU A 140 15.34 0.62 -1.36
C LEU A 140 15.82 1.79 -0.50
N GLY A 141 15.16 2.04 0.63
CA GLY A 141 15.41 3.18 1.50
C GLY A 141 14.61 4.41 1.09
N LEU A 142 13.35 4.23 0.67
CA LEU A 142 12.50 5.31 0.15
C LEU A 142 11.41 5.69 1.16
N PRO A 143 11.47 6.89 1.77
CA PRO A 143 10.39 7.40 2.61
C PRO A 143 9.07 7.52 1.84
N ILE A 144 7.96 7.26 2.53
CA ILE A 144 6.62 7.33 1.93
C ILE A 144 6.28 8.78 1.59
N GLY A 145 5.82 9.03 0.36
CA GLY A 145 5.61 10.37 -0.19
C GLY A 145 6.78 10.86 -1.07
N GLN A 146 7.89 10.11 -1.14
CA GLN A 146 9.03 10.41 -2.00
C GLN A 146 9.11 9.49 -3.22
N HIS A 147 9.87 9.92 -4.22
CA HIS A 147 10.15 9.21 -5.46
C HIS A 147 11.65 9.07 -5.70
N ILE A 148 12.01 8.30 -6.72
CA ILE A 148 13.37 8.23 -7.25
C ILE A 148 13.43 8.89 -8.62
N TYR A 149 14.64 9.21 -9.07
CA TYR A 149 14.94 9.54 -10.46
C TYR A 149 15.62 8.35 -11.12
N VAL A 150 15.16 7.98 -12.30
CA VAL A 150 15.94 7.13 -13.21
C VAL A 150 16.62 7.99 -14.25
N SER A 151 17.83 7.60 -14.67
CA SER A 151 18.57 8.32 -15.71
C SER A 151 19.21 7.40 -16.73
N ALA A 152 19.18 7.79 -18.00
CA ALA A 152 19.80 7.06 -19.09
C ALA A 152 20.25 8.03 -20.19
N LYS A 153 21.27 7.63 -20.98
CA LYS A 153 21.61 8.32 -22.24
C LYS A 153 20.76 7.73 -23.36
N ILE A 154 19.82 8.53 -23.88
CA ILE A 154 18.91 8.15 -24.96
C ILE A 154 19.19 9.08 -26.14
N ASP A 155 19.58 8.54 -27.28
CA ASP A 155 19.98 9.29 -28.48
C ASP A 155 21.07 10.33 -28.18
N GLY A 156 22.07 9.93 -27.38
CA GLY A 156 23.19 10.78 -26.95
C GLY A 156 22.84 11.85 -25.90
N LYS A 157 21.58 11.98 -25.50
CA LYS A 157 21.12 12.98 -24.51
C LYS A 157 20.81 12.32 -23.18
N LEU A 158 21.23 12.95 -22.08
CA LEU A 158 20.86 12.52 -20.73
C LEU A 158 19.37 12.81 -20.51
N VAL A 159 18.58 11.76 -20.27
CA VAL A 159 17.16 11.85 -19.91
C VAL A 159 17.01 11.39 -18.47
N ILE A 160 16.37 12.23 -17.66
CA ILE A 160 16.10 11.97 -16.24
C ILE A 160 14.59 12.06 -16.02
N ARG A 161 14.00 11.07 -15.35
CA ARG A 161 12.55 11.06 -15.05
C ARG A 161 12.28 10.57 -13.63
N PRO A 162 11.32 11.19 -12.92
CA PRO A 162 10.88 10.70 -11.63
C PRO A 162 9.97 9.48 -11.80
N TYR A 163 10.08 8.51 -10.90
CA TYR A 163 9.14 7.40 -10.75
C TYR A 163 8.95 7.08 -9.27
N THR A 164 7.70 6.88 -8.86
CA THR A 164 7.38 6.35 -7.54
C THR A 164 7.19 4.84 -7.66
N PRO A 165 7.97 4.02 -6.92
CA PRO A 165 7.78 2.58 -6.87
C PRO A 165 6.40 2.19 -6.34
N VAL A 166 5.92 1.03 -6.77
CA VAL A 166 4.70 0.40 -6.20
C VAL A 166 5.02 -0.61 -5.08
N SER A 167 6.30 -0.98 -4.95
CA SER A 167 6.87 -1.72 -3.81
C SER A 167 7.24 -0.76 -2.67
N SER A 168 7.51 -1.29 -1.48
CA SER A 168 7.91 -0.52 -0.29
C SER A 168 9.21 -1.02 0.34
N ASP A 169 9.68 -0.34 1.39
CA ASP A 169 10.80 -0.80 2.22
C ASP A 169 10.50 -2.07 3.06
N ASP A 170 9.30 -2.65 2.92
CA ASP A 170 9.01 -4.00 3.44
C ASP A 170 9.40 -5.10 2.43
N ASP A 171 9.54 -4.74 1.16
CA ASP A 171 10.01 -5.63 0.10
C ASP A 171 11.54 -5.65 0.09
N GLN A 172 12.12 -6.83 0.27
CA GLN A 172 13.57 -7.01 0.31
C GLN A 172 14.11 -7.57 -1.01
N GLY A 173 15.26 -7.08 -1.43
CA GLY A 173 15.99 -7.59 -2.59
C GLY A 173 15.56 -7.02 -3.93
N PHE A 174 14.45 -6.29 -4.01
CA PHE A 174 13.97 -5.73 -5.27
C PHE A 174 13.20 -4.41 -5.09
N VAL A 175 12.97 -3.72 -6.20
CA VAL A 175 12.06 -2.57 -6.33
C VAL A 175 11.21 -2.72 -7.59
N GLU A 176 9.93 -2.35 -7.51
CA GLU A 176 8.98 -2.48 -8.62
C GLU A 176 8.37 -1.16 -9.06
N PHE A 177 8.18 -1.02 -10.36
CA PHE A 177 7.53 0.13 -10.98
C PHE A 177 6.46 -0.32 -11.97
N VAL A 178 5.25 0.21 -11.80
CA VAL A 178 4.20 0.13 -12.81
C VAL A 178 4.32 1.35 -13.71
N ILE A 179 4.64 1.13 -14.98
CA ILE A 179 4.98 2.20 -15.92
C ILE A 179 4.13 2.05 -17.17
N LYS A 180 3.44 3.14 -17.52
CA LYS A 180 2.79 3.30 -18.82
C LYS A 180 3.84 3.67 -19.87
N VAL A 181 3.89 2.90 -20.94
CA VAL A 181 4.77 3.04 -22.09
C VAL A 181 4.08 3.90 -23.13
N TYR A 182 4.58 5.13 -23.29
CA TYR A 182 4.10 6.02 -24.36
C TYR A 182 4.78 5.65 -25.69
N PHE A 183 4.18 4.77 -26.47
CA PHE A 183 4.71 4.35 -27.77
C PHE A 183 4.67 5.47 -28.81
N ARG A 184 5.69 5.51 -29.68
CA ARG A 184 5.69 6.35 -30.89
C ARG A 184 4.55 5.98 -31.84
N GLY A 185 4.06 6.96 -32.59
CA GLY A 185 3.02 6.77 -33.62
C GLY A 185 1.59 6.55 -33.09
N VAL A 186 1.38 6.51 -31.77
CA VAL A 186 0.04 6.31 -31.17
C VAL A 186 -0.68 7.63 -30.94
N ASN A 187 -0.01 8.62 -30.34
CA ASN A 187 -0.62 9.90 -30.02
C ASN A 187 -0.25 10.96 -31.07
N VAL A 188 -1.25 11.51 -31.77
CA VAL A 188 -1.06 12.54 -32.81
C VAL A 188 -0.41 13.83 -32.31
N ARG A 189 -0.59 14.19 -31.03
CA ARG A 189 0.07 15.37 -30.43
C ARG A 189 1.50 15.07 -29.97
N PHE A 190 1.82 13.80 -29.75
CA PHE A 190 3.12 13.34 -29.27
C PHE A 190 3.63 12.18 -30.14
N PRO A 191 3.92 12.42 -31.43
CA PRO A 191 4.22 11.35 -32.40
C PRO A 191 5.48 10.55 -32.05
N GLU A 192 6.45 11.15 -31.37
CA GLU A 192 7.70 10.50 -30.95
C GLU A 192 7.54 9.60 -29.71
N GLY A 193 6.40 9.66 -29.02
CA GLY A 193 6.16 8.95 -27.76
C GLY A 193 7.04 9.45 -26.60
N GLY A 194 7.13 8.63 -25.55
CA GLY A 194 7.89 8.92 -24.33
C GLY A 194 9.30 8.37 -24.41
N LYS A 195 10.31 9.23 -24.21
CA LYS A 195 11.72 8.85 -24.29
C LYS A 195 12.10 7.77 -23.27
N MET A 196 11.93 8.05 -21.98
CA MET A 196 12.32 7.13 -20.91
C MET A 196 11.45 5.87 -20.88
N SER A 197 10.14 6.00 -21.10
CA SER A 197 9.23 4.86 -21.07
C SER A 197 9.49 3.87 -22.21
N GLN A 198 9.78 4.34 -23.43
CA GLN A 198 10.20 3.47 -24.53
C GLN A 198 11.60 2.89 -24.31
N HIS A 199 12.50 3.64 -23.66
CA HIS A 199 13.81 3.09 -23.28
C HIS A 199 13.67 1.94 -22.28
N LEU A 200 12.85 2.09 -21.25
CA LEU A 200 12.53 1.03 -20.29
C LEU A 200 11.94 -0.21 -20.97
N GLU A 201 10.98 -0.02 -21.89
CA GLU A 201 10.40 -1.12 -22.69
C GLU A 201 11.46 -1.84 -23.55
N SER A 202 12.50 -1.14 -23.98
CA SER A 202 13.58 -1.72 -24.80
C SER A 202 14.63 -2.49 -23.99
N LEU A 203 14.63 -2.36 -22.66
CA LEU A 203 15.60 -3.05 -21.80
C LEU A 203 15.35 -4.56 -21.83
N LYS A 204 16.44 -5.32 -21.85
CA LYS A 204 16.43 -6.76 -21.69
C LYS A 204 16.67 -7.12 -20.22
N ILE A 205 16.16 -8.28 -19.81
CA ILE A 205 16.53 -8.84 -18.50
C ILE A 205 18.05 -8.93 -18.42
N GLY A 206 18.61 -8.31 -17.39
CA GLY A 206 20.04 -8.20 -17.20
C GLY A 206 20.62 -6.82 -17.46
N ASP A 207 19.93 -5.97 -18.21
CA ASP A 207 20.34 -4.58 -18.42
C ASP A 207 20.24 -3.78 -17.12
N GLN A 208 20.97 -2.67 -17.07
CA GLN A 208 21.05 -1.81 -15.88
C GLN A 208 20.50 -0.42 -16.17
N LEU A 209 19.99 0.22 -15.12
CA LEU A 209 19.51 1.59 -15.15
C LEU A 209 19.99 2.33 -13.90
N ASP A 210 20.39 3.59 -14.06
CA ASP A 210 20.84 4.43 -12.94
C ASP A 210 19.63 4.95 -12.14
N PHE A 211 19.62 4.67 -10.84
CA PHE A 211 18.65 5.20 -9.87
C PHE A 211 19.31 6.24 -8.97
N ARG A 212 18.57 7.28 -8.60
CA ARG A 212 19.00 8.28 -7.63
C ARG A 212 17.84 8.77 -6.78
N GLY A 213 18.04 8.88 -5.47
CA GLY A 213 17.02 9.30 -4.54
C GLY A 213 17.42 9.01 -3.10
N PRO A 214 16.52 9.23 -2.13
CA PRO A 214 15.13 9.64 -2.31
C PRO A 214 14.97 11.15 -2.60
N ASN A 215 13.90 11.54 -3.29
CA ASN A 215 13.55 12.94 -3.59
C ASN A 215 12.05 13.19 -3.42
N GLY A 216 11.68 14.42 -3.07
CA GLY A 216 10.28 14.82 -2.88
C GLY A 216 10.14 15.72 -1.66
N LEU A 217 9.11 16.56 -1.66
CA LEU A 217 8.87 17.55 -0.60
C LEU A 217 7.99 17.00 0.53
N ILE A 218 7.36 15.85 0.33
CA ILE A 218 6.36 15.27 1.22
C ILE A 218 6.92 13.96 1.78
N ILE A 219 6.86 13.81 3.10
CA ILE A 219 7.13 12.55 3.77
C ILE A 219 5.95 12.25 4.70
N TYR A 220 5.38 11.06 4.61
CA TYR A 220 4.40 10.55 5.56
C TYR A 220 5.10 9.75 6.66
N GLU A 221 4.87 10.14 7.91
CA GLU A 221 5.48 9.51 9.09
C GLU A 221 4.54 8.54 9.82
N GLY A 222 3.32 8.36 9.31
CA GLY A 222 2.28 7.51 9.89
C GLY A 222 1.28 8.30 10.73
N ASN A 223 0.10 7.71 10.95
CA ASN A 223 -0.95 8.24 11.82
C ASN A 223 -1.31 9.70 11.51
N GLY A 224 -1.49 10.04 10.24
CA GLY A 224 -1.87 11.40 9.80
C GLY A 224 -0.73 12.43 9.84
N HIS A 225 0.48 12.06 10.27
CA HIS A 225 1.62 12.96 10.37
C HIS A 225 2.39 13.04 9.06
N PHE A 226 2.61 14.27 8.59
CA PHE A 226 3.40 14.58 7.41
C PHE A 226 4.52 15.58 7.75
N LEU A 227 5.67 15.39 7.11
CA LEU A 227 6.71 16.40 7.01
C LEU A 227 6.69 16.97 5.59
N ILE A 228 6.31 18.24 5.47
CA ILE A 228 6.15 18.90 4.16
C ILE A 228 7.09 20.08 4.05
N ARG A 229 7.96 20.07 3.05
CA ARG A 229 8.82 21.19 2.71
C ARG A 229 8.08 22.15 1.79
N PRO A 230 7.96 23.46 2.12
CA PRO A 230 7.44 24.44 1.19
C PRO A 230 8.25 24.50 -0.12
N GLU A 231 9.58 24.40 0.02
CA GLU A 231 10.55 24.41 -1.06
C GLU A 231 11.71 23.44 -0.79
N LYS A 232 12.45 23.06 -1.84
CA LYS A 232 13.53 22.06 -1.75
C LYS A 232 14.59 22.37 -0.68
N LYS A 233 14.91 23.65 -0.45
CA LYS A 233 15.95 24.10 0.49
C LYS A 233 15.42 24.42 1.90
N SER A 234 14.11 24.53 2.06
CA SER A 234 13.51 24.83 3.37
C SER A 234 13.43 23.61 4.28
N ALA A 235 13.43 23.84 5.59
CA ALA A 235 13.16 22.82 6.59
C ALA A 235 11.75 22.23 6.40
N PRO A 236 11.55 20.92 6.68
CA PRO A 236 10.22 20.34 6.65
C PRO A 236 9.35 20.93 7.75
N VAL A 237 8.08 21.18 7.44
CA VAL A 237 7.07 21.64 8.37
C VAL A 237 6.18 20.44 8.75
N PRO A 238 6.08 20.09 10.05
CA PRO A 238 5.16 19.08 10.51
C PRO A 238 3.70 19.49 10.28
N ARG A 239 2.90 18.58 9.76
CA ARG A 239 1.46 18.73 9.53
C ARG A 239 0.75 17.48 9.98
N HIS A 240 -0.49 17.64 10.44
CA HIS A 240 -1.33 16.53 10.86
C HIS A 240 -2.69 16.62 10.17
N PHE A 241 -3.08 15.55 9.48
CA PHE A 241 -4.36 15.46 8.78
C PHE A 241 -5.06 14.16 9.16
N ASN A 242 -6.32 14.26 9.58
CA ASN A 242 -7.15 13.09 9.92
C ASN A 242 -7.77 12.47 8.65
N GLU A 243 -7.96 13.28 7.62
CA GLU A 243 -8.53 12.87 6.34
C GLU A 243 -7.75 13.49 5.19
N ILE A 244 -7.46 12.73 4.14
CA ILE A 244 -6.76 13.21 2.97
C ILE A 244 -7.57 12.90 1.70
N GLY A 245 -7.70 13.92 0.84
CA GLY A 245 -8.18 13.78 -0.52
C GLY A 245 -7.00 13.57 -1.46
N LEU A 246 -7.09 12.61 -2.37
CA LEU A 246 -6.07 12.32 -3.37
C LEU A 246 -6.69 12.53 -4.76
N ILE A 247 -6.04 13.32 -5.61
CA ILE A 247 -6.44 13.50 -7.01
C ILE A 247 -5.32 13.00 -7.92
N ALA A 248 -5.58 11.90 -8.62
CA ALA A 248 -4.62 11.29 -9.53
C ALA A 248 -5.07 11.42 -10.98
N GLY A 249 -4.11 11.62 -11.90
CA GLY A 249 -4.32 11.56 -13.34
C GLY A 249 -3.36 10.57 -14.00
N GLY A 250 -3.88 9.52 -14.62
CA GLY A 250 -3.08 8.49 -15.29
C GLY A 250 -1.98 7.91 -14.38
N THR A 251 -0.72 8.04 -14.80
CA THR A 251 0.45 7.54 -14.03
C THR A 251 0.68 8.27 -12.70
N GLY A 252 -0.02 9.38 -12.43
CA GLY A 252 0.00 10.05 -11.13
C GLY A 252 -0.62 9.25 -9.97
N ILE A 253 -1.11 8.04 -10.23
CA ILE A 253 -1.62 7.14 -9.20
C ILE A 253 -0.52 6.57 -8.28
N THR A 254 0.72 6.43 -8.73
CA THR A 254 1.75 5.70 -7.95
C THR A 254 2.18 6.40 -6.65
N PRO A 255 2.33 7.74 -6.55
CA PRO A 255 2.48 8.41 -5.26
C PRO A 255 1.27 8.22 -4.34
N MET A 256 0.06 8.22 -4.90
CA MET A 256 -1.17 8.03 -4.12
C MET A 256 -1.26 6.61 -3.57
N LEU A 257 -0.94 5.60 -4.39
CA LEU A 257 -0.93 4.21 -3.98
C LEU A 257 0.09 3.94 -2.89
N GLN A 258 1.27 4.58 -2.95
CA GLN A 258 2.27 4.46 -1.90
C GLN A 258 1.74 4.94 -0.54
N LEU A 259 1.04 6.08 -0.51
CA LEU A 259 0.35 6.57 0.70
C LEU A 259 -0.77 5.62 1.13
N ILE A 260 -1.66 5.23 0.22
CA ILE A 260 -2.79 4.34 0.49
C ILE A 260 -2.32 3.03 1.12
N LYS A 261 -1.32 2.37 0.51
CA LYS A 261 -0.79 1.10 0.99
C LYS A 261 -0.18 1.24 2.38
N ASP A 262 0.62 2.28 2.64
CA ASP A 262 1.26 2.44 3.94
C ASP A 262 0.22 2.69 5.04
N ILE A 263 -0.72 3.62 4.82
CA ILE A 263 -1.80 3.92 5.77
C ILE A 263 -2.62 2.66 6.08
N LEU A 264 -3.17 2.01 5.05
CA LEU A 264 -4.10 0.88 5.23
C LEU A 264 -3.42 -0.37 5.81
N LYS A 265 -2.13 -0.59 5.52
CA LYS A 265 -1.36 -1.69 6.11
C LYS A 265 -1.15 -1.49 7.62
N ASN A 266 -1.15 -0.24 8.10
CA ASN A 266 -0.99 0.09 9.51
C ASN A 266 -2.33 0.34 10.23
N SER A 267 -3.47 0.01 9.60
CA SER A 267 -4.77 0.07 10.26
C SER A 267 -4.95 -1.07 11.28
N PRO A 268 -5.62 -0.82 12.42
CA PRO A 268 -6.35 0.39 12.77
C PRO A 268 -5.52 1.43 13.56
N GLU A 269 -4.24 1.18 13.82
CA GLU A 269 -3.37 2.14 14.52
C GLU A 269 -3.29 3.46 13.77
N ASP A 270 -3.09 3.37 12.45
CA ASP A 270 -3.25 4.49 11.54
C ASP A 270 -4.71 4.61 11.11
N SER A 271 -5.39 5.64 11.61
CA SER A 271 -6.82 5.88 11.37
C SER A 271 -7.09 6.96 10.31
N THR A 272 -6.05 7.40 9.59
CA THR A 272 -6.17 8.42 8.54
C THR A 272 -7.15 7.96 7.47
N LYS A 273 -8.19 8.75 7.20
CA LYS A 273 -9.16 8.44 6.12
C LYS A 273 -8.67 8.96 4.79
N ILE A 274 -8.97 8.24 3.73
CA ILE A 274 -8.49 8.51 2.38
C ILE A 274 -9.66 8.50 1.42
N SER A 275 -9.75 9.53 0.58
CA SER A 275 -10.66 9.56 -0.55
C SER A 275 -9.89 9.86 -1.83
N LEU A 276 -9.94 8.95 -2.80
CA LEU A 276 -9.25 9.05 -4.08
C LEU A 276 -10.23 9.41 -5.19
N LEU A 277 -9.94 10.47 -5.94
CA LEU A 277 -10.56 10.82 -7.21
C LEU A 277 -9.54 10.57 -8.34
N PHE A 278 -9.80 9.57 -9.19
CA PHE A 278 -8.82 9.08 -10.16
C PHE A 278 -9.30 9.27 -11.61
N ALA A 279 -8.63 10.17 -12.34
CA ALA A 279 -8.92 10.52 -13.72
C ALA A 279 -8.06 9.74 -14.73
N ASN A 280 -8.70 9.18 -15.75
CA ASN A 280 -8.06 8.49 -16.88
C ASN A 280 -8.74 8.87 -18.21
N GLN A 281 -8.19 8.46 -19.36
CA GLN A 281 -8.84 8.77 -20.64
C GLN A 281 -10.01 7.82 -20.95
N THR A 282 -9.83 6.54 -20.69
CA THR A 282 -10.85 5.48 -20.85
C THR A 282 -10.84 4.55 -19.64
N GLU A 283 -11.83 3.66 -19.54
CA GLU A 283 -11.87 2.64 -18.48
C GLU A 283 -10.68 1.67 -18.54
N GLU A 284 -10.21 1.33 -19.75
CA GLU A 284 -9.07 0.44 -19.98
C GLU A 284 -7.73 1.05 -19.54
N ASP A 285 -7.68 2.39 -19.43
CA ASP A 285 -6.51 3.13 -19.00
C ASP A 285 -6.35 3.19 -17.47
N ILE A 286 -7.33 2.70 -16.69
CA ILE A 286 -7.30 2.78 -15.22
C ILE A 286 -6.26 1.81 -14.66
N LEU A 287 -5.08 2.36 -14.37
CA LEU A 287 -3.98 1.63 -13.76
C LEU A 287 -4.36 1.12 -12.37
N LEU A 288 -4.09 -0.16 -12.11
CA LEU A 288 -4.25 -0.79 -10.79
C LEU A 288 -5.69 -0.78 -10.26
N ARG A 289 -6.69 -0.72 -11.15
CA ARG A 289 -8.11 -0.70 -10.78
C ARG A 289 -8.51 -1.81 -9.81
N ASN A 290 -8.18 -3.06 -10.14
CA ASN A 290 -8.56 -4.21 -9.30
C ASN A 290 -7.97 -4.11 -7.89
N GLU A 291 -6.75 -3.60 -7.77
CA GLU A 291 -6.11 -3.39 -6.47
C GLU A 291 -6.83 -2.29 -5.66
N LEU A 292 -7.15 -1.16 -6.29
CA LEU A 292 -7.89 -0.06 -5.67
C LEU A 292 -9.31 -0.47 -5.25
N ASP A 293 -10.04 -1.17 -6.12
CA ASP A 293 -11.39 -1.65 -5.83
C ASP A 293 -11.38 -2.64 -4.65
N ASN A 294 -10.42 -3.57 -4.63
CA ASN A 294 -10.26 -4.52 -3.52
C ASN A 294 -9.93 -3.82 -2.20
N LEU A 295 -9.02 -2.84 -2.22
CA LEU A 295 -8.68 -2.05 -1.04
C LEU A 295 -9.90 -1.26 -0.52
N SER A 296 -10.70 -0.67 -1.42
CA SER A 296 -11.88 0.09 -1.02
C SER A 296 -12.97 -0.79 -0.41
N VAL A 297 -13.12 -2.04 -0.88
CA VAL A 297 -14.01 -3.03 -0.24
C VAL A 297 -13.48 -3.47 1.13
N GLN A 298 -12.18 -3.78 1.21
CA GLN A 298 -11.56 -4.28 2.43
C GLN A 298 -11.53 -3.23 3.56
N PHE A 299 -11.33 -1.97 3.21
CA PHE A 299 -11.18 -0.85 4.14
C PHE A 299 -12.28 0.20 3.95
N ALA A 300 -13.54 -0.23 3.78
CA ALA A 300 -14.66 0.64 3.41
C ALA A 300 -14.89 1.86 4.34
N ASP A 301 -14.52 1.75 5.63
CA ASP A 301 -14.63 2.85 6.60
C ASP A 301 -13.48 3.88 6.53
N GLN A 302 -12.40 3.54 5.83
CA GLN A 302 -11.15 4.30 5.80
C GLN A 302 -10.72 4.71 4.38
N PHE A 303 -11.06 3.95 3.34
CA PHE A 303 -10.67 4.23 1.96
C PHE A 303 -11.84 4.15 0.98
N SER A 304 -12.07 5.25 0.28
CA SER A 304 -12.98 5.34 -0.85
C SER A 304 -12.24 5.72 -2.14
N VAL A 305 -12.68 5.16 -3.26
CA VAL A 305 -12.21 5.52 -4.59
C VAL A 305 -13.38 5.89 -5.49
N TRP A 306 -13.19 6.96 -6.26
CA TRP A 306 -14.10 7.40 -7.30
C TRP A 306 -13.32 7.62 -8.60
N TYR A 307 -13.87 7.17 -9.72
CA TYR A 307 -13.22 7.27 -11.01
C TYR A 307 -13.85 8.36 -11.87
N THR A 308 -13.04 8.94 -12.75
CA THR A 308 -13.57 9.66 -13.90
C THR A 308 -12.78 9.32 -15.15
N VAL A 309 -13.47 9.26 -16.29
CA VAL A 309 -12.86 8.98 -17.59
C VAL A 309 -13.26 10.03 -18.61
N ASP A 310 -12.35 10.44 -19.49
CA ASP A 310 -12.66 11.38 -20.57
C ASP A 310 -13.77 10.85 -21.49
N ARG A 311 -13.78 9.53 -21.71
CA ARG A 311 -14.73 8.83 -22.58
C ARG A 311 -15.25 7.59 -21.85
N ALA A 312 -16.52 7.63 -21.45
CA ALA A 312 -17.16 6.50 -20.79
C ALA A 312 -17.36 5.33 -21.76
N PRO A 313 -17.25 4.07 -21.28
CA PRO A 313 -17.44 2.86 -22.10
C PRO A 313 -18.91 2.64 -22.54
N GLY A 314 -19.85 3.39 -21.95
CA GLY A 314 -21.28 3.29 -22.25
C GLY A 314 -22.18 3.62 -21.05
N PRO A 315 -23.50 3.40 -21.17
CA PRO A 315 -24.49 3.83 -20.18
C PRO A 315 -24.39 3.12 -18.81
N ASN A 316 -23.65 2.00 -18.74
CA ASN A 316 -23.45 1.26 -17.50
C ASN A 316 -22.26 1.77 -16.66
N TRP A 317 -21.56 2.81 -17.12
CA TRP A 317 -20.50 3.45 -16.35
C TRP A 317 -21.08 4.11 -15.10
N LYS A 318 -20.68 3.62 -13.93
CA LYS A 318 -21.26 4.00 -12.63
C LYS A 318 -20.62 5.25 -12.02
N TYR A 319 -19.51 5.71 -12.60
CA TYR A 319 -18.73 6.82 -12.08
C TYR A 319 -18.87 8.06 -12.98
N SER A 320 -18.03 9.06 -12.78
CA SER A 320 -18.12 10.31 -13.53
C SER A 320 -17.50 10.20 -14.93
N GLU A 321 -17.97 11.02 -15.86
CA GLU A 321 -17.37 11.20 -17.19
C GLU A 321 -16.90 12.66 -17.35
N GLY A 322 -15.76 12.85 -18.03
CA GLY A 322 -15.15 14.14 -18.30
C GLY A 322 -13.93 14.46 -17.43
N PHE A 323 -13.43 15.68 -17.55
CA PHE A 323 -12.32 16.15 -16.72
C PHE A 323 -12.77 16.43 -15.28
N ILE A 324 -11.81 16.37 -14.36
CA ILE A 324 -11.98 16.78 -12.96
C ILE A 324 -12.64 18.15 -12.90
N ASN A 325 -13.70 18.26 -12.10
CA ASN A 325 -14.45 19.50 -11.91
C ASN A 325 -14.81 19.74 -10.43
N VAL A 326 -15.47 20.86 -10.17
CA VAL A 326 -15.86 21.29 -8.82
C VAL A 326 -16.81 20.29 -8.18
N GLU A 327 -17.77 19.79 -8.96
CA GLU A 327 -18.82 18.88 -8.51
C GLU A 327 -18.24 17.55 -8.05
N MET A 328 -17.31 16.97 -8.83
CA MET A 328 -16.61 15.73 -8.46
C MET A 328 -15.78 15.91 -7.19
N ILE A 329 -15.02 17.00 -7.08
CA ILE A 329 -14.19 17.26 -5.89
C ILE A 329 -15.07 17.46 -4.65
N ALA A 330 -16.15 18.22 -4.76
CA ALA A 330 -17.08 18.46 -3.65
C ALA A 330 -17.77 17.18 -3.18
N ALA A 331 -18.16 16.31 -4.11
CA ALA A 331 -18.88 15.08 -3.81
C ALA A 331 -17.98 13.97 -3.23
N HIS A 332 -16.70 13.94 -3.61
CA HIS A 332 -15.84 12.77 -3.36
C HIS A 332 -14.63 13.04 -2.47
N LEU A 333 -14.27 14.29 -2.17
CA LEU A 333 -13.09 14.63 -1.36
C LEU A 333 -13.46 15.42 -0.09
N PRO A 334 -12.63 15.38 0.98
CA PRO A 334 -12.90 16.03 2.27
C PRO A 334 -12.63 17.56 2.24
N THR A 335 -13.20 18.28 1.28
CA THR A 335 -12.91 19.71 1.04
C THR A 335 -13.43 20.67 2.10
N ASN A 336 -14.46 20.28 2.87
CA ASN A 336 -15.10 21.10 3.90
C ASN A 336 -14.76 20.67 5.33
N LYS A 337 -13.77 19.78 5.52
CA LYS A 337 -13.44 19.21 6.83
C LYS A 337 -12.21 19.88 7.43
N ILE A 338 -12.30 20.21 8.72
CA ILE A 338 -11.14 20.70 9.47
C ILE A 338 -10.15 19.54 9.65
N GLY A 339 -8.86 19.83 9.46
CA GLY A 339 -7.80 18.83 9.56
C GLY A 339 -7.75 17.90 8.34
N SER A 340 -8.19 18.37 7.17
CA SER A 340 -8.00 17.69 5.90
C SER A 340 -7.00 18.38 4.98
N ALA A 341 -6.45 17.61 4.05
CA ALA A 341 -5.60 18.10 2.97
C ALA A 341 -5.92 17.41 1.65
N VAL A 342 -5.55 18.04 0.53
CA VAL A 342 -5.67 17.47 -0.81
C VAL A 342 -4.29 17.34 -1.44
N PHE A 343 -3.96 16.15 -1.90
CA PHE A 343 -2.73 15.84 -2.62
C PHE A 343 -3.03 15.53 -4.08
N MET A 344 -2.23 16.05 -5.00
CA MET A 344 -2.46 15.97 -6.44
C MET A 344 -1.23 15.44 -7.18
N CYS A 345 -1.44 14.56 -8.15
CA CYS A 345 -0.41 14.16 -9.09
C CYS A 345 -1.05 13.80 -10.44
N GLY A 346 -0.58 14.43 -11.51
CA GLY A 346 -1.12 14.22 -12.85
C GLY A 346 -0.49 15.17 -13.87
N PRO A 347 -0.97 15.16 -15.12
CA PRO A 347 -0.48 16.09 -16.14
C PRO A 347 -0.58 17.55 -15.68
N PRO A 348 0.39 18.42 -16.01
CA PRO A 348 0.34 19.83 -15.60
C PRO A 348 -0.96 20.56 -15.97
N PRO A 349 -1.58 20.32 -17.15
CA PRO A 349 -2.87 20.94 -17.45
C PRO A 349 -4.00 20.52 -16.51
N MET A 350 -4.02 19.27 -16.06
CA MET A 350 -5.01 18.78 -15.10
C MET A 350 -4.84 19.50 -13.76
N VAL A 351 -3.61 19.56 -13.23
CA VAL A 351 -3.36 20.21 -11.93
C VAL A 351 -3.67 21.71 -12.00
N ASN A 352 -3.16 22.41 -13.01
CA ASN A 352 -3.21 23.87 -13.08
C ASN A 352 -4.58 24.42 -13.52
N PHE A 353 -5.32 23.70 -14.36
CA PHE A 353 -6.57 24.23 -14.95
C PHE A 353 -7.84 23.53 -14.45
N ALA A 354 -7.73 22.32 -13.89
CA ALA A 354 -8.87 21.59 -13.34
C ALA A 354 -8.83 21.56 -11.80
N CYS A 355 -7.76 21.00 -11.21
CA CYS A 355 -7.72 20.74 -9.77
C CYS A 355 -7.62 22.02 -8.93
N LEU A 356 -6.57 22.84 -9.13
CA LEU A 356 -6.32 24.03 -8.31
C LEU A 356 -7.47 25.06 -8.38
N PRO A 357 -8.01 25.40 -9.58
CA PRO A 357 -9.14 26.33 -9.65
C PRO A 357 -10.42 25.78 -9.01
N ALA A 358 -10.66 24.47 -9.08
CA ALA A 358 -11.82 23.85 -8.45
C ALA A 358 -11.71 23.83 -6.92
N LEU A 359 -10.52 23.51 -6.38
CA LEU A 359 -10.23 23.59 -4.94
C LEU A 359 -10.38 25.02 -4.41
N GLN A 360 -9.93 26.02 -5.18
CA GLN A 360 -10.11 27.43 -4.85
C GLN A 360 -11.60 27.81 -4.78
N LYS A 361 -12.42 27.39 -5.75
CA LYS A 361 -13.89 27.63 -5.73
C LYS A 361 -14.57 26.99 -4.53
N LEU A 362 -14.04 25.88 -4.03
CA LEU A 362 -14.51 25.20 -2.83
C LEU A 362 -13.91 25.77 -1.54
N ASN A 363 -13.12 26.84 -1.62
CA ASN A 363 -12.44 27.49 -0.50
C ASN A 363 -11.53 26.55 0.30
N VAL A 364 -10.92 25.55 -0.37
CA VAL A 364 -9.89 24.73 0.27
C VAL A 364 -8.66 25.61 0.48
N PRO A 365 -8.09 25.67 1.71
CA PRO A 365 -6.92 26.48 1.97
C PRO A 365 -5.73 26.05 1.10
N VAL A 366 -5.05 27.01 0.49
CA VAL A 366 -3.93 26.75 -0.45
C VAL A 366 -2.81 26.00 0.25
N GLU A 367 -2.57 26.29 1.54
CA GLU A 367 -1.59 25.62 2.37
C GLU A 367 -1.93 24.15 2.68
N ASN A 368 -3.15 23.70 2.38
CA ASN A 368 -3.60 22.31 2.48
C ASN A 368 -3.70 21.62 1.10
N CYS A 369 -3.24 22.28 0.04
CA CYS A 369 -3.21 21.72 -1.32
C CYS A 369 -1.74 21.42 -1.70
N PHE A 370 -1.43 20.15 -1.94
CA PHE A 370 -0.07 19.69 -2.22
C PHE A 370 0.01 19.01 -3.58
N VAL A 371 1.10 19.27 -4.30
CA VAL A 371 1.39 18.64 -5.60
C VAL A 371 2.68 17.83 -5.46
N PHE A 372 2.65 16.57 -5.94
CA PHE A 372 3.80 15.66 -5.94
C PHE A 372 4.86 15.99 -7.00
#